data_AF-A0A9P9TS23-F1
#
_entry.id   AF-A0A9P9TS23-F1
#
_cell.length_a   1.000
_cell.length_b   1.000
_cell.length_c   1.000
_cell.angle_alpha   90.00
_cell.angle_beta   90.00
_cell.angle_gamma   90.00
#
_symmetry.space_group_name_H-M   'P 1'
#
loop_
_entity.id
_entity.type
_entity.pdbx_description
1 polymer ?
#
loop_
_entity_poly.entity_id
_entity_poly.type
_entity_poly.pdbx_seq_one_letter_code
_entity_poly.pdbx_strand_id
1 'polypeptide(L)'
;MTVNVEDLWNLFVGPVSTAAVNTTVSATPIPTHELIPPPGLYYDPFPSGQQIPMTGKNESWKFPAGFWWGVASAAYQVEGAAKDEGRGPSIWDVLLHRVTGYSVANETGDVANNQYYLYKQDIARIAALGVKTYSFSLSWSRILPFGNGPVNDLALAHYDDVINTCIEYGIEPAVTLYHWDLPLNLQNSYGGWLGGQIVDDFVNYAQVVFERYGNKVPRWFTVNEPIVFCNNYPLPDNYFTNTTIPKKQQPYWCGHHVLLAQSKAYRLGKSMGLNGTISFKTNGGYKIPLTNSSEDAIAVQRAWDFNEGWFAKPVFLDGDYPQYLKDYVSGFLPEFTDEEKAMINGTSDVFAHDAYTSQFYMAPDSGIDACTSNSSHPLYPTCANTTYTYASSSGGWNIGPAADPLSPWLHKATDWVPAFLHYIQDTWKPAGGIAVTEFGFAEPFELLKTIKADILFDPIRSSYYRDYMQAILMAISEGVNVVGALAWSIVDNLEWTAGYQDKFGIQYVNLTTQERSYKASFFEFVHAFEVYGTDPVVPHYVST
;
A
#
# COMPACT_ATOMS: atom_id res chain seq x y z
N MET A 1 18.17 -29.53 -18.95
CA MET A 1 18.26 -28.16 -19.51
C MET A 1 18.42 -27.21 -18.34
N THR A 2 19.43 -26.35 -18.37
CA THR A 2 19.55 -25.26 -17.39
C THR A 2 18.63 -24.14 -17.87
N VAL A 3 17.53 -23.89 -17.16
CA VAL A 3 16.57 -22.82 -17.50
C VAL A 3 17.24 -21.48 -17.23
N ASN A 4 17.30 -20.60 -18.23
CA ASN A 4 17.78 -19.23 -18.06
C ASN A 4 16.59 -18.24 -17.90
N VAL A 5 16.87 -16.97 -17.61
CA VAL A 5 15.83 -15.94 -17.41
C VAL A 5 14.99 -15.73 -18.67
N GLU A 6 15.62 -15.79 -19.84
CA GLU A 6 14.94 -15.63 -21.13
C GLU A 6 13.95 -16.77 -21.40
N ASP A 7 14.29 -18.00 -20.99
CA ASP A 7 13.39 -19.14 -21.07
C ASP A 7 12.12 -18.92 -20.23
N LEU A 8 12.24 -18.32 -19.03
CA LEU A 8 11.09 -17.99 -18.19
C LEU A 8 10.15 -16.99 -18.88
N TRP A 9 10.72 -15.93 -19.46
CA TRP A 9 9.95 -14.96 -20.24
C TRP A 9 9.26 -15.61 -21.44
N ASN A 10 10.00 -16.36 -22.25
CA ASN A 10 9.47 -16.93 -23.48
C ASN A 10 8.40 -18.00 -23.22
N LEU A 11 8.58 -18.81 -22.17
CA LEU A 11 7.65 -19.90 -21.85
C LEU A 11 6.37 -19.39 -21.20
N PHE A 12 6.47 -18.47 -20.23
CA PHE A 12 5.33 -18.11 -19.40
C PHE A 12 4.68 -16.78 -19.77
N VAL A 13 5.42 -15.81 -20.33
CA VAL A 13 4.91 -14.45 -20.55
C VAL A 13 4.76 -14.13 -22.04
N GLY A 14 5.83 -14.30 -22.82
CA GLY A 14 5.86 -13.98 -24.25
C GLY A 14 6.45 -12.59 -24.54
N PRO A 15 6.09 -11.99 -25.69
CA PRO A 15 6.57 -10.65 -26.07
C PRO A 15 6.10 -9.57 -25.10
N VAL A 16 6.99 -8.63 -24.77
CA VAL A 16 6.69 -7.46 -23.92
C VAL A 16 6.79 -6.18 -24.74
N SER A 17 5.97 -5.19 -24.37
CA SER A 17 6.05 -3.84 -24.94
C SER A 17 7.28 -3.09 -24.43
N THR A 18 7.84 -2.21 -25.25
CA THR A 18 8.99 -1.37 -24.89
C THR A 18 8.62 0.09 -24.94
N ALA A 19 9.07 0.87 -23.95
CA ALA A 19 8.86 2.31 -23.94
C ALA A 19 9.66 3.02 -25.05
N ALA A 20 9.16 4.17 -25.52
CA ALA A 20 9.90 5.02 -26.46
C ALA A 20 11.17 5.60 -25.82
N VAL A 21 11.13 5.89 -24.52
CA VAL A 21 12.28 6.27 -23.71
C VAL A 21 12.74 5.03 -22.95
N ASN A 22 13.88 4.47 -23.35
CA ASN A 22 14.44 3.23 -22.79
C ASN A 22 15.87 3.41 -22.23
N THR A 23 16.19 4.64 -21.83
CA THR A 23 17.43 5.00 -21.15
C THR A 23 17.11 6.03 -20.08
N THR A 24 17.78 5.95 -18.93
CA THR A 24 17.55 6.87 -17.81
C THR A 24 17.73 8.33 -18.24
N VAL A 25 16.72 9.15 -17.97
CA VAL A 25 16.74 10.58 -18.30
C VAL A 25 17.32 11.38 -17.14
N SER A 26 18.07 12.43 -17.45
CA SER A 26 18.41 13.45 -16.46
C SER A 26 17.19 14.31 -16.16
N ALA A 27 17.04 14.73 -14.90
CA ALA A 27 15.98 15.65 -14.53
C ALA A 27 16.17 17.01 -15.21
N THR A 28 15.07 17.60 -15.65
CA THR A 28 15.01 18.98 -16.13
C THR A 28 14.36 19.89 -15.08
N PRO A 29 14.70 21.20 -15.05
CA PRO A 29 14.08 22.13 -14.10
C PRO A 29 12.55 22.17 -14.23
N ILE A 30 11.86 22.17 -13.10
CA ILE A 30 10.39 22.25 -13.08
C ILE A 30 9.97 23.68 -13.43
N PRO A 31 9.12 23.88 -14.45
CA PRO A 31 8.64 25.22 -14.80
C PRO A 31 7.87 25.86 -13.64
N THR A 32 8.18 27.11 -13.30
CA THR A 32 7.56 27.81 -12.15
C THR A 32 6.04 27.95 -12.29
N HIS A 33 5.51 28.02 -13.51
CA HIS A 33 4.07 28.08 -13.76
C HIS A 33 3.34 26.77 -13.42
N GLU A 34 4.05 25.63 -13.36
CA GLU A 34 3.49 24.36 -12.88
C GLU A 34 3.40 24.31 -11.36
N LEU A 35 4.14 25.17 -10.64
CA LEU A 35 4.18 25.21 -9.17
C LEU A 35 3.14 26.18 -8.58
N ILE A 36 2.21 26.66 -9.40
CA ILE A 36 1.14 27.56 -8.96
C ILE A 36 -0.07 26.71 -8.58
N PRO A 37 -0.53 26.76 -7.31
CA PRO A 37 -1.74 26.05 -6.91
C PRO A 37 -2.99 26.63 -7.60
N PRO A 38 -4.09 25.86 -7.71
CA PRO A 38 -5.37 26.41 -8.15
C PRO A 38 -5.78 27.64 -7.30
N PRO A 39 -6.40 28.67 -7.90
CA PRO A 39 -6.85 29.83 -7.14
C PRO A 39 -7.90 29.42 -6.10
N GLY A 40 -7.90 30.11 -4.97
CA GLY A 40 -8.95 29.95 -3.96
C GLY A 40 -10.35 30.23 -4.52
N LEU A 41 -11.37 29.62 -3.93
CA LEU A 41 -12.76 29.87 -4.31
C LEU A 41 -13.14 31.33 -4.01
N TYR A 42 -13.94 31.95 -4.88
CA TYR A 42 -14.37 33.34 -4.73
C TYR A 42 -15.29 33.55 -3.52
N TYR A 43 -15.97 32.49 -3.08
CA TYR A 43 -16.78 32.44 -1.87
C TYR A 43 -16.42 31.19 -1.06
N ASP A 44 -16.53 31.28 0.26
CA ASP A 44 -16.50 30.10 1.12
C ASP A 44 -17.59 29.10 0.68
N PRO A 45 -17.36 27.79 0.84
CA PRO A 45 -18.33 26.78 0.44
C PRO A 45 -19.67 27.01 1.15
N PHE A 46 -20.66 27.44 0.38
CA PHE A 46 -22.07 27.49 0.75
C PHE A 46 -22.77 26.28 0.11
N PRO A 47 -23.49 25.42 0.86
CA PRO A 47 -23.96 25.58 2.24
C PRO A 47 -23.10 24.86 3.31
N SER A 48 -23.13 25.40 4.54
CA SER A 48 -22.66 24.72 5.75
C SER A 48 -23.68 23.68 6.23
N GLY A 49 -23.23 22.50 6.66
CA GLY A 49 -24.10 21.45 7.22
C GLY A 49 -23.30 20.34 7.90
N GLN A 50 -23.96 19.31 8.45
CA GLN A 50 -23.27 18.18 9.09
C GLN A 50 -22.24 17.51 8.17
N GLN A 51 -22.49 17.48 6.86
CA GLN A 51 -21.59 16.87 5.87
C GLN A 51 -20.49 17.83 5.35
N ILE A 52 -20.62 19.13 5.61
CA ILE A 52 -19.66 20.17 5.19
C ILE A 52 -19.57 21.21 6.33
N PRO A 53 -18.89 20.89 7.43
CA PRO A 53 -18.69 21.87 8.50
C PRO A 53 -17.81 23.02 7.99
N MET A 54 -18.17 24.26 8.36
CA MET A 54 -17.27 25.39 8.16
C MET A 54 -16.01 25.18 8.99
N THR A 55 -14.90 24.82 8.36
CA THR A 55 -13.62 24.62 9.06
C THR A 55 -12.69 25.80 8.79
N GLY A 56 -12.52 26.63 9.82
CA GLY A 56 -11.37 27.54 9.90
C GLY A 56 -10.13 26.78 10.38
N LYS A 57 -8.94 27.36 10.19
CA LYS A 57 -7.69 26.82 10.73
C LYS A 57 -7.82 26.60 12.25
N ASN A 58 -7.44 25.42 12.73
CA ASN A 58 -7.37 25.15 14.17
C ASN A 58 -5.97 25.47 14.71
N GLU A 59 -5.84 26.57 15.46
CA GLU A 59 -4.54 27.02 15.98
C GLU A 59 -3.89 26.07 17.01
N SER A 60 -4.64 25.10 17.53
CA SER A 60 -4.12 24.08 18.45
C SER A 60 -3.47 22.88 17.74
N TRP A 61 -3.74 22.68 16.45
CA TRP A 61 -3.23 21.55 15.69
C TRP A 61 -1.82 21.80 15.16
N LYS A 62 -0.92 20.81 15.33
CA LYS A 62 0.45 20.82 14.80
C LYS A 62 0.93 19.39 14.57
N PHE A 63 1.70 19.17 13.52
CA PHE A 63 2.45 17.92 13.39
C PHE A 63 3.60 17.89 14.41
N PRO A 64 3.90 16.71 15.01
CA PRO A 64 5.02 16.59 15.93
C PRO A 64 6.35 16.83 15.22
N ALA A 65 7.38 17.20 15.99
CA ALA A 65 8.73 17.33 15.45
C ALA A 65 9.21 15.97 14.91
N GLY A 66 9.80 15.98 13.71
CA GLY A 66 10.24 14.75 13.04
C GLY A 66 9.12 13.95 12.37
N PHE A 67 7.89 14.50 12.28
CA PHE A 67 6.82 13.89 11.49
C PHE A 67 7.26 13.76 10.03
N TRP A 68 7.36 12.54 9.53
CA TRP A 68 7.78 12.29 8.16
C TRP A 68 6.56 12.18 7.25
N TRP A 69 6.62 12.88 6.12
CA TRP A 69 5.53 12.88 5.16
C TRP A 69 6.03 12.84 3.73
N GLY A 70 5.18 12.35 2.83
CA GLY A 70 5.47 12.33 1.41
C GLY A 70 4.54 11.45 0.62
N VAL A 71 5.09 10.77 -0.40
CA VAL A 71 4.30 10.04 -1.39
C VAL A 71 4.80 8.60 -1.54
N ALA A 72 3.93 7.72 -2.00
CA ALA A 72 4.19 6.29 -2.17
C ALA A 72 4.02 5.82 -3.63
N SER A 73 4.68 4.70 -3.95
CA SER A 73 4.59 3.95 -5.19
C SER A 73 5.08 2.51 -4.99
N ALA A 74 4.84 1.64 -5.98
CA ALA A 74 5.31 0.26 -5.98
C ALA A 74 5.91 -0.11 -7.33
N ALA A 75 7.04 -0.84 -7.32
CA ALA A 75 7.85 -1.16 -8.49
C ALA A 75 7.02 -1.61 -9.70
N TYR A 76 6.25 -2.69 -9.57
CA TYR A 76 5.46 -3.22 -10.68
C TYR A 76 4.40 -2.24 -11.20
N GLN A 77 3.89 -1.35 -10.35
CA GLN A 77 2.82 -0.41 -10.72
C GLN A 77 3.33 0.79 -11.53
N VAL A 78 4.59 1.20 -11.32
CA VAL A 78 5.15 2.45 -11.88
C VAL A 78 6.39 2.28 -12.76
N GLU A 79 7.23 1.27 -12.53
CA GLU A 79 8.56 1.17 -13.16
C GLU A 79 8.47 0.92 -14.66
N GLY A 80 7.72 -0.12 -15.07
CA GLY A 80 7.80 -0.66 -16.41
C GLY A 80 9.14 -1.36 -16.66
N ALA A 81 9.66 -1.25 -17.88
CA ALA A 81 10.94 -1.84 -18.30
C ALA A 81 11.00 -3.35 -17.96
N ALA A 82 9.89 -4.05 -18.17
CA ALA A 82 9.62 -5.34 -17.53
C ALA A 82 10.65 -6.44 -17.81
N LYS A 83 11.33 -6.41 -18.98
CA LYS A 83 12.36 -7.40 -19.37
C LYS A 83 13.77 -6.79 -19.47
N ASP A 84 13.95 -5.53 -19.07
CA ASP A 84 15.22 -4.84 -19.24
C ASP A 84 16.23 -5.23 -18.15
N GLU A 85 17.52 -5.13 -18.50
CA GLU A 85 18.66 -5.30 -17.59
C GLU A 85 18.63 -6.60 -16.77
N GLY A 86 18.10 -7.68 -17.34
CA GLY A 86 18.14 -9.02 -16.74
C GLY A 86 17.04 -9.29 -15.70
N ARG A 87 16.03 -8.43 -15.59
CA ARG A 87 14.83 -8.70 -14.76
C ARG A 87 14.19 -10.04 -15.13
N GLY A 88 13.90 -10.87 -14.13
CA GLY A 88 13.07 -12.06 -14.28
C GLY A 88 11.57 -11.71 -14.22
N PRO A 89 10.68 -12.54 -14.75
CA PRO A 89 9.24 -12.29 -14.65
C PRO A 89 8.75 -12.51 -13.22
N SER A 90 7.80 -11.70 -12.78
CA SER A 90 6.98 -11.93 -11.59
C SER A 90 5.69 -12.68 -11.93
N ILE A 91 4.92 -13.06 -10.91
CA ILE A 91 3.58 -13.62 -11.11
C ILE A 91 2.66 -12.64 -11.87
N TRP A 92 2.81 -11.33 -11.67
CA TRP A 92 1.96 -10.33 -12.31
C TRP A 92 2.24 -10.19 -13.81
N ASP A 93 3.49 -10.39 -14.24
CA ASP A 93 3.84 -10.43 -15.66
C ASP A 93 3.07 -11.58 -16.36
N VAL A 94 2.96 -12.74 -15.72
CA VAL A 94 2.18 -13.87 -16.26
C VAL A 94 0.68 -13.56 -16.23
N LEU A 95 0.18 -13.06 -15.10
CA LEU A 95 -1.25 -12.81 -14.92
C LEU A 95 -1.79 -11.83 -15.97
N LEU A 96 -1.10 -10.70 -16.17
CA LEU A 96 -1.57 -9.67 -17.12
C LEU A 96 -1.35 -10.04 -18.59
N HIS A 97 -0.38 -10.90 -18.92
CA HIS A 97 -0.16 -11.35 -20.30
C HIS A 97 -1.00 -12.56 -20.71
N ARG A 98 -1.32 -13.45 -19.76
CA ARG A 98 -1.88 -14.77 -20.08
C ARG A 98 -3.31 -14.96 -19.62
N VAL A 99 -3.72 -14.32 -18.53
CA VAL A 99 -5.07 -14.48 -18.00
C VAL A 99 -5.97 -13.44 -18.63
N THR A 100 -6.78 -13.85 -19.61
CA THR A 100 -7.73 -12.95 -20.28
C THR A 100 -8.68 -12.31 -19.28
N GLY A 101 -8.79 -10.99 -19.32
CA GLY A 101 -9.65 -10.19 -18.45
C GLY A 101 -9.12 -10.04 -17.03
N TYR A 102 -7.84 -10.36 -16.77
CA TYR A 102 -7.27 -10.19 -15.43
C TYR A 102 -7.11 -8.72 -15.05
N SER A 103 -6.76 -7.87 -16.02
CA SER A 103 -6.99 -6.43 -15.92
C SER A 103 -8.19 -6.00 -16.78
N VAL A 104 -8.90 -4.94 -16.38
CA VAL A 104 -10.15 -4.47 -17.01
C VAL A 104 -10.01 -4.31 -18.54
N ALA A 105 -8.87 -3.80 -19.02
CA ALA A 105 -8.59 -3.61 -20.44
C ALA A 105 -7.49 -4.54 -20.99
N ASN A 106 -7.12 -5.62 -20.29
CA ASN A 106 -5.97 -6.47 -20.64
C ASN A 106 -4.65 -5.68 -20.79
N GLU A 107 -4.51 -4.64 -19.98
CA GLU A 107 -3.30 -3.84 -19.88
C GLU A 107 -2.23 -4.60 -19.09
N THR A 108 -0.96 -4.42 -19.48
CA THR A 108 0.21 -5.07 -18.87
C THR A 108 1.09 -4.06 -18.14
N GLY A 109 1.93 -4.54 -17.22
CA GLY A 109 2.94 -3.73 -16.54
C GLY A 109 4.23 -3.51 -17.34
N ASP A 110 4.23 -3.77 -18.65
CA ASP A 110 5.44 -3.75 -19.47
C ASP A 110 6.14 -2.39 -19.47
N VAL A 111 5.34 -1.32 -19.56
CA VAL A 111 5.80 0.08 -19.64
C VAL A 111 5.38 0.89 -18.43
N ALA A 112 4.18 0.67 -17.86
CA ALA A 112 3.69 1.46 -16.73
C ALA A 112 3.79 2.97 -16.98
N ASN A 113 4.27 3.70 -15.96
CA ASN A 113 4.59 5.12 -16.08
C ASN A 113 6.03 5.35 -16.53
N ASN A 114 6.71 4.28 -16.96
CA ASN A 114 8.11 4.32 -17.37
C ASN A 114 9.04 4.91 -16.31
N GLN A 115 8.67 4.79 -15.02
CA GLN A 115 9.43 5.41 -13.94
C GLN A 115 10.83 4.82 -13.82
N TYR A 116 11.06 3.59 -14.29
CA TYR A 116 12.40 2.99 -14.36
C TYR A 116 13.42 3.89 -15.08
N TYR A 117 12.97 4.63 -16.10
CA TYR A 117 13.80 5.58 -16.83
C TYR A 117 13.55 7.04 -16.44
N LEU A 118 12.42 7.35 -15.80
CA LEU A 118 11.96 8.72 -15.50
C LEU A 118 12.05 9.11 -14.01
N TYR A 119 12.52 8.22 -13.12
CA TYR A 119 12.56 8.46 -11.67
C TYR A 119 13.29 9.74 -11.29
N LYS A 120 14.36 10.15 -11.99
CA LYS A 120 15.06 11.41 -11.68
C LYS A 120 14.14 12.61 -11.86
N GLN A 121 13.33 12.61 -12.91
CA GLN A 121 12.36 13.67 -13.15
C GLN A 121 11.22 13.61 -12.14
N ASP A 122 10.71 12.42 -11.80
CA ASP A 122 9.64 12.25 -10.82
C ASP A 122 10.08 12.69 -9.41
N ILE A 123 11.31 12.33 -8.99
CA ILE A 123 11.93 12.76 -7.72
C ILE A 123 12.10 14.29 -7.70
N ALA A 124 12.62 14.89 -8.79
CA ALA A 124 12.76 16.34 -8.89
C ALA A 124 11.40 17.06 -8.79
N ARG A 125 10.33 16.48 -9.35
CA ARG A 125 8.97 17.03 -9.30
C ARG A 125 8.40 17.04 -7.88
N ILE A 126 8.57 15.96 -7.11
CA ILE A 126 8.08 15.93 -5.72
C ILE A 126 8.94 16.82 -4.81
N ALA A 127 10.25 16.90 -5.06
CA ALA A 127 11.16 17.80 -4.35
C ALA A 127 10.78 19.27 -4.54
N ALA A 128 10.34 19.65 -5.75
CA ALA A 128 9.91 21.01 -6.07
C ALA A 128 8.66 21.45 -5.28
N LEU A 129 7.86 20.50 -4.77
CA LEU A 129 6.74 20.75 -3.86
C LEU A 129 7.10 20.49 -2.38
N GLY A 130 8.40 20.36 -2.07
CA GLY A 130 8.94 20.20 -0.73
C GLY A 130 8.65 18.87 -0.03
N VAL A 131 8.21 17.85 -0.78
CA VAL A 131 8.05 16.49 -0.26
C VAL A 131 9.35 16.01 0.39
N LYS A 132 9.24 15.47 1.60
CA LYS A 132 10.41 15.03 2.41
C LYS A 132 10.70 13.55 2.30
N THR A 133 9.71 12.75 1.94
CA THR A 133 9.82 11.29 1.84
C THR A 133 9.36 10.80 0.49
N TYR A 134 10.10 9.85 -0.08
CA TYR A 134 9.59 9.03 -1.17
C TYR A 134 9.61 7.56 -0.78
N SER A 135 8.42 6.97 -0.70
CA SER A 135 8.23 5.55 -0.46
C SER A 135 8.12 4.79 -1.78
N PHE A 136 8.98 3.81 -1.99
CA PHE A 136 8.95 2.94 -3.17
C PHE A 136 9.29 1.51 -2.79
N SER A 137 8.83 0.55 -3.60
CA SER A 137 9.26 -0.85 -3.43
C SER A 137 10.39 -1.20 -4.38
N LEU A 138 11.16 -2.22 -4.01
CA LEU A 138 12.12 -2.86 -4.91
C LEU A 138 11.43 -4.03 -5.61
N SER A 139 11.75 -4.26 -6.88
CA SER A 139 11.31 -5.48 -7.55
C SER A 139 12.24 -6.64 -7.21
N TRP A 140 11.73 -7.61 -6.45
CA TRP A 140 12.49 -8.80 -6.08
C TRP A 140 13.00 -9.52 -7.34
N SER A 141 12.15 -9.65 -8.35
CA SER A 141 12.49 -10.27 -9.64
C SER A 141 13.52 -9.49 -10.47
N ARG A 142 13.80 -8.20 -10.17
CA ARG A 142 14.97 -7.49 -10.73
C ARG A 142 16.26 -7.92 -10.07
N ILE A 143 16.28 -7.92 -8.73
CA ILE A 143 17.49 -8.14 -7.92
C ILE A 143 17.90 -9.62 -7.93
N LEU A 144 16.93 -10.53 -7.81
CA LEU A 144 17.11 -11.97 -7.94
C LEU A 144 16.14 -12.49 -9.01
N PRO A 145 16.58 -12.63 -10.27
CA PRO A 145 15.70 -12.98 -11.39
C PRO A 145 14.95 -14.32 -11.27
N PHE A 146 15.51 -15.28 -10.51
CA PHE A 146 14.86 -16.55 -10.19
C PHE A 146 14.19 -16.54 -8.79
N GLY A 147 14.21 -15.40 -8.12
CA GLY A 147 13.84 -15.19 -6.71
C GLY A 147 14.88 -15.65 -5.70
N ASN A 148 15.80 -16.52 -6.10
CA ASN A 148 16.98 -16.91 -5.34
C ASN A 148 18.18 -17.07 -6.30
N GLY A 149 19.34 -17.42 -5.75
CA GLY A 149 20.54 -17.69 -6.54
C GLY A 149 21.27 -16.41 -6.99
N PRO A 150 21.67 -16.28 -8.27
CA PRO A 150 22.50 -15.17 -8.74
C PRO A 150 21.82 -13.80 -8.59
N VAL A 151 22.57 -12.85 -8.03
CA VAL A 151 22.19 -11.44 -7.92
C VAL A 151 22.43 -10.74 -9.25
N ASN A 152 21.51 -9.86 -9.63
CA ASN A 152 21.64 -8.98 -10.78
C ASN A 152 22.24 -7.62 -10.38
N ASP A 153 23.53 -7.43 -10.67
CA ASP A 153 24.24 -6.19 -10.31
C ASP A 153 23.69 -4.94 -11.00
N LEU A 154 23.07 -5.06 -12.19
CA LEU A 154 22.46 -3.92 -12.89
C LEU A 154 21.24 -3.41 -12.13
N ALA A 155 20.41 -4.32 -11.61
CA ALA A 155 19.30 -3.96 -10.74
C ALA A 155 19.78 -3.28 -9.45
N LEU A 156 20.89 -3.76 -8.87
CA LEU A 156 21.47 -3.11 -7.70
C LEU A 156 21.96 -1.69 -8.01
N ALA A 157 22.60 -1.50 -9.17
CA ALA A 157 23.05 -0.19 -9.62
C ALA A 157 21.88 0.78 -9.90
N HIS A 158 20.77 0.27 -10.46
CA HIS A 158 19.55 1.05 -10.68
C HIS A 158 19.01 1.62 -9.35
N TYR A 159 18.76 0.76 -8.35
CA TYR A 159 18.21 1.21 -7.08
C TYR A 159 19.20 2.04 -6.26
N ASP A 160 20.51 1.82 -6.41
CA ASP A 160 21.51 2.77 -5.89
C ASP A 160 21.29 4.17 -6.45
N ASP A 161 21.10 4.32 -7.77
CA ASP A 161 20.90 5.62 -8.39
C ASP A 161 19.55 6.24 -8.02
N VAL A 162 18.48 5.44 -7.88
CA VAL A 162 17.18 5.92 -7.34
C VAL A 162 17.37 6.49 -5.93
N ILE A 163 17.97 5.73 -5.02
CA ILE A 163 18.23 6.12 -3.62
C ILE A 163 19.12 7.36 -3.55
N ASN A 164 20.22 7.37 -4.30
CA ASN A 164 21.13 8.51 -4.32
C ASN A 164 20.45 9.76 -4.89
N THR A 165 19.58 9.61 -5.89
CA THR A 165 18.81 10.73 -6.45
C THR A 165 17.83 11.28 -5.41
N CYS A 166 17.15 10.44 -4.61
CA CYS A 166 16.35 10.92 -3.48
C CYS A 166 17.20 11.80 -2.54
N ILE A 167 18.34 11.29 -2.12
CA ILE A 167 19.24 11.99 -1.18
C ILE A 167 19.75 13.31 -1.78
N GLU A 168 20.12 13.34 -3.07
CA GLU A 168 20.57 14.55 -3.78
C GLU A 168 19.50 15.65 -3.76
N TYR A 169 18.23 15.27 -3.91
CA TYR A 169 17.09 16.18 -3.87
C TYR A 169 16.57 16.47 -2.45
N GLY A 170 17.27 16.00 -1.40
CA GLY A 170 16.87 16.22 -0.01
C GLY A 170 15.64 15.43 0.42
N ILE A 171 15.38 14.30 -0.25
CA ILE A 171 14.27 13.39 0.02
C ILE A 171 14.81 12.14 0.71
N GLU A 172 14.18 11.76 1.82
CA GLU A 172 14.46 10.49 2.48
C GLU A 172 13.78 9.32 1.74
N PRO A 173 14.54 8.29 1.35
CA PRO A 173 13.96 7.08 0.78
C PRO A 173 13.32 6.22 1.89
N ALA A 174 12.09 5.75 1.65
CA ALA A 174 11.46 4.70 2.42
C ALA A 174 11.25 3.48 1.52
N VAL A 175 11.83 2.33 1.87
CA VAL A 175 11.95 1.21 0.95
C VAL A 175 11.12 0.02 1.41
N THR A 176 10.23 -0.44 0.54
CA THR A 176 9.48 -1.70 0.72
C THR A 176 10.20 -2.84 0.02
N LEU A 177 10.56 -3.92 0.73
CA LEU A 177 11.28 -5.06 0.14
C LEU A 177 10.40 -5.86 -0.81
N TYR A 178 9.15 -6.11 -0.43
CA TYR A 178 8.21 -6.90 -1.23
C TYR A 178 6.84 -6.24 -1.35
N HIS A 179 6.41 -6.04 -2.59
CA HIS A 179 5.12 -5.45 -2.93
C HIS A 179 4.42 -6.29 -4.01
N TRP A 180 4.03 -7.49 -3.61
CA TRP A 180 3.16 -8.42 -4.36
C TRP A 180 3.75 -9.04 -5.64
N ASP A 181 4.91 -8.57 -6.09
CA ASP A 181 5.56 -8.95 -7.34
C ASP A 181 6.46 -10.19 -7.20
N LEU A 182 5.90 -11.27 -6.64
CA LEU A 182 6.60 -12.53 -6.38
C LEU A 182 7.33 -13.04 -7.64
N PRO A 183 8.63 -13.37 -7.57
CA PRO A 183 9.34 -13.95 -8.70
C PRO A 183 8.68 -15.24 -9.19
N LEU A 184 8.40 -15.31 -10.49
CA LEU A 184 7.65 -16.41 -11.12
C LEU A 184 8.26 -17.78 -10.82
N ASN A 185 9.59 -17.85 -10.81
CA ASN A 185 10.30 -19.11 -10.59
C ASN A 185 10.01 -19.69 -9.20
N LEU A 186 9.85 -18.88 -8.15
CA LEU A 186 9.48 -19.36 -6.82
C LEU A 186 8.04 -19.89 -6.79
N GLN A 187 7.12 -19.19 -7.47
CA GLN A 187 5.74 -19.64 -7.62
C GLN A 187 5.67 -21.02 -8.31
N ASN A 188 6.45 -21.22 -9.37
CA ASN A 188 6.45 -22.47 -10.12
C ASN A 188 7.31 -23.58 -9.51
N SER A 189 8.28 -23.25 -8.66
CA SER A 189 9.14 -24.28 -8.06
C SER A 189 8.47 -25.00 -6.90
N TYR A 190 7.75 -24.27 -6.05
CA TYR A 190 7.16 -24.83 -4.83
C TYR A 190 5.86 -24.14 -4.36
N GLY A 191 5.26 -23.30 -5.20
CA GLY A 191 4.00 -22.61 -4.88
C GLY A 191 4.16 -21.24 -4.21
N GLY A 192 5.36 -20.65 -4.24
CA GLY A 192 5.56 -19.28 -3.78
C GLY A 192 5.32 -19.14 -2.28
N TRP A 193 4.47 -18.20 -1.88
CA TRP A 193 4.12 -17.98 -0.47
C TRP A 193 3.42 -19.17 0.20
N LEU A 194 2.97 -20.16 -0.56
CA LEU A 194 2.39 -21.38 -0.01
C LEU A 194 3.41 -22.41 0.47
N GLY A 195 4.68 -22.30 0.07
CA GLY A 195 5.74 -23.21 0.47
C GLY A 195 6.69 -22.59 1.49
N GLY A 196 7.07 -23.35 2.54
CA GLY A 196 7.91 -22.83 3.62
C GLY A 196 9.30 -22.37 3.21
N GLN A 197 9.81 -22.84 2.05
CA GLN A 197 11.08 -22.41 1.47
C GLN A 197 11.12 -20.90 1.19
N ILE A 198 9.96 -20.27 0.94
CA ILE A 198 9.87 -18.83 0.67
C ILE A 198 10.44 -17.98 1.80
N VAL A 199 10.39 -18.48 3.04
CA VAL A 199 10.86 -17.77 4.22
C VAL A 199 12.34 -17.49 4.11
N ASP A 200 13.15 -18.51 3.79
CA ASP A 200 14.59 -18.34 3.71
C ASP A 200 15.01 -17.64 2.40
N ASP A 201 14.29 -17.88 1.28
CA ASP A 201 14.52 -17.15 0.03
C ASP A 201 14.27 -15.64 0.19
N PHE A 202 13.20 -15.26 0.91
CA PHE A 202 12.92 -13.85 1.23
C PHE A 202 13.98 -13.24 2.16
N VAL A 203 14.45 -14.00 3.16
CA VAL A 203 15.51 -13.53 4.08
C VAL A 203 16.83 -13.34 3.35
N ASN A 204 17.19 -14.24 2.44
CA ASN A 204 18.39 -14.12 1.60
C ASN A 204 18.30 -12.90 0.67
N TYR A 205 17.13 -12.66 0.08
CA TYR A 205 16.85 -11.46 -0.69
C TYR A 205 17.00 -10.18 0.17
N ALA A 206 16.38 -10.16 1.35
CA ALA A 206 16.48 -9.05 2.29
C ALA A 206 17.94 -8.80 2.70
N GLN A 207 18.75 -9.85 2.90
CA GLN A 207 20.17 -9.72 3.21
C GLN A 207 20.92 -8.96 2.11
N VAL A 208 20.77 -9.36 0.85
CA VAL A 208 21.41 -8.69 -0.30
C VAL A 208 21.04 -7.20 -0.33
N VAL A 209 19.77 -6.88 -0.12
CA VAL A 209 19.26 -5.51 -0.12
C VAL A 209 19.80 -4.70 1.07
N PHE A 210 19.77 -5.25 2.29
CA PHE A 210 20.25 -4.59 3.49
C PHE A 210 21.76 -4.36 3.46
N GLU A 211 22.54 -5.32 2.94
CA GLU A 211 24.00 -5.17 2.76
C GLU A 211 24.32 -4.03 1.78
N ARG A 212 23.50 -3.87 0.73
CA ARG A 212 23.73 -2.86 -0.30
C ARG A 212 23.30 -1.45 0.12
N TYR A 213 22.12 -1.30 0.72
CA TYR A 213 21.51 0.02 0.94
C TYR A 213 21.23 0.37 2.40
N GLY A 214 21.48 -0.54 3.34
CA GLY A 214 21.11 -0.39 4.76
C GLY A 214 21.65 0.88 5.43
N ASN A 215 22.78 1.42 4.94
CA ASN A 215 23.39 2.65 5.44
C ASN A 215 22.81 3.94 4.85
N LYS A 216 21.99 3.86 3.80
CA LYS A 216 21.39 5.01 3.09
C LYS A 216 19.89 5.17 3.36
N VAL A 217 19.21 4.08 3.71
CA VAL A 217 17.75 4.04 3.83
C VAL A 217 17.35 4.11 5.31
N PRO A 218 16.72 5.20 5.76
CA PRO A 218 16.31 5.37 7.15
C PRO A 218 15.04 4.57 7.51
N ARG A 219 14.24 4.16 6.54
CA ARG A 219 12.93 3.52 6.78
C ARG A 219 12.69 2.35 5.84
N TRP A 220 12.43 1.19 6.43
CA TRP A 220 12.22 -0.07 5.73
C TRP A 220 10.84 -0.65 6.03
N PHE A 221 10.20 -1.19 5.00
CA PHE A 221 9.01 -2.01 5.10
C PHE A 221 9.32 -3.40 4.53
N THR A 222 9.15 -4.47 5.29
CA THR A 222 9.45 -5.83 4.81
C THR A 222 8.45 -6.25 3.75
N VAL A 223 7.15 -6.16 4.05
CA VAL A 223 6.06 -6.54 3.13
C VAL A 223 4.97 -5.47 3.09
N ASN A 224 4.34 -5.32 1.93
CA ASN A 224 3.15 -4.49 1.74
C ASN A 224 1.86 -5.31 1.83
N GLU A 225 0.90 -4.87 2.63
CA GLU A 225 -0.48 -5.38 2.71
C GLU A 225 -0.60 -6.92 2.62
N PRO A 226 -0.04 -7.67 3.58
CA PRO A 226 -0.01 -9.13 3.49
C PRO A 226 -1.38 -9.79 3.49
N ILE A 227 -2.38 -9.13 4.09
CA ILE A 227 -3.77 -9.59 4.08
C ILE A 227 -4.29 -9.63 2.64
N VAL A 228 -4.01 -8.59 1.83
CA VAL A 228 -4.52 -8.48 0.46
C VAL A 228 -3.87 -9.50 -0.45
N PHE A 229 -2.53 -9.52 -0.53
CA PHE A 229 -1.89 -10.44 -1.48
C PHE A 229 -2.03 -11.91 -1.08
N CYS A 230 -2.18 -12.23 0.20
CA CYS A 230 -2.50 -13.60 0.60
C CYS A 230 -3.95 -13.98 0.23
N ASN A 231 -4.90 -13.05 0.29
CA ASN A 231 -6.27 -13.27 -0.19
C ASN A 231 -6.38 -13.38 -1.73
N ASN A 232 -5.34 -13.02 -2.49
CA ASN A 232 -5.26 -13.33 -3.92
C ASN A 232 -5.03 -14.81 -4.20
N TYR A 233 -4.65 -15.63 -3.21
CA TYR A 233 -4.65 -17.08 -3.35
C TYR A 233 -6.06 -17.67 -3.21
N PRO A 234 -6.42 -18.71 -3.98
CA PRO A 234 -5.61 -19.35 -5.01
C PRO A 234 -5.45 -18.47 -6.26
N LEU A 235 -4.24 -18.49 -6.83
CA LEU A 235 -4.01 -17.91 -8.16
C LEU A 235 -4.81 -18.67 -9.23
N PRO A 236 -5.10 -18.06 -10.40
CA PRO A 236 -5.85 -18.69 -11.48
C PRO A 236 -5.31 -20.07 -11.89
N ASP A 237 -6.22 -21.03 -12.07
CA ASP A 237 -5.88 -22.41 -12.43
C ASP A 237 -5.19 -22.48 -13.80
N ASN A 238 -4.23 -23.41 -13.94
CA ASN A 238 -3.48 -23.72 -15.17
C ASN A 238 -2.43 -22.69 -15.62
N TYR A 239 -2.18 -21.63 -14.86
CA TYR A 239 -1.12 -20.64 -15.17
C TYR A 239 0.16 -20.83 -14.35
N PHE A 240 0.06 -21.54 -13.22
CA PHE A 240 1.17 -21.82 -12.31
C PHE A 240 1.20 -23.29 -11.93
N THR A 241 2.30 -23.71 -11.32
CA THR A 241 2.44 -25.07 -10.79
C THR A 241 1.41 -25.33 -9.70
N ASN A 242 0.69 -26.45 -9.84
CA ASN A 242 -0.36 -26.83 -8.91
C ASN A 242 0.19 -27.14 -7.51
N THR A 243 -0.57 -26.75 -6.49
CA THR A 243 -0.32 -27.09 -5.09
C THR A 243 -1.32 -28.12 -4.58
N THR A 244 -0.94 -28.88 -3.55
CA THR A 244 -1.82 -29.82 -2.84
C THR A 244 -2.65 -29.13 -1.75
N ILE A 245 -2.35 -27.86 -1.42
CA ILE A 245 -3.08 -27.12 -0.38
C ILE A 245 -4.49 -26.78 -0.88
N PRO A 246 -5.55 -27.16 -0.13
CA PRO A 246 -6.92 -26.80 -0.47
C PRO A 246 -7.11 -25.29 -0.67
N LYS A 247 -7.82 -24.89 -1.74
CA LYS A 247 -8.00 -23.48 -2.14
C LYS A 247 -8.37 -22.54 -0.98
N LYS A 248 -9.35 -22.92 -0.15
CA LYS A 248 -9.81 -22.12 1.01
C LYS A 248 -8.74 -21.93 2.12
N GLN A 249 -7.72 -22.77 2.16
CA GLN A 249 -6.64 -22.72 3.15
C GLN A 249 -5.42 -21.93 2.66
N GLN A 250 -5.28 -21.72 1.35
CA GLN A 250 -4.09 -21.11 0.75
C GLN A 250 -3.78 -19.69 1.27
N PRO A 251 -4.77 -18.79 1.47
CA PRO A 251 -4.48 -17.48 2.08
C PRO A 251 -3.79 -17.58 3.44
N TYR A 252 -4.20 -18.56 4.25
CA TYR A 252 -3.68 -18.73 5.61
C TYR A 252 -2.29 -19.36 5.63
N TRP A 253 -1.98 -20.28 4.68
CA TRP A 253 -0.61 -20.75 4.46
C TRP A 253 0.31 -19.62 4.00
N CYS A 254 -0.17 -18.77 3.08
CA CYS A 254 0.54 -17.56 2.69
C CYS A 254 0.84 -16.67 3.90
N GLY A 255 -0.18 -16.29 4.69
CA GLY A 255 0.02 -15.39 5.83
C GLY A 255 0.94 -15.96 6.92
N HIS A 256 0.90 -17.28 7.13
CA HIS A 256 1.80 -17.95 8.07
C HIS A 256 3.27 -17.80 7.66
N HIS A 257 3.60 -18.09 6.40
CA HIS A 257 4.98 -17.92 5.91
C HIS A 257 5.38 -16.45 5.83
N VAL A 258 4.46 -15.55 5.50
CA VAL A 258 4.73 -14.11 5.50
C VAL A 258 5.09 -13.62 6.89
N LEU A 259 4.36 -14.00 7.94
CA LEU A 259 4.72 -13.66 9.32
C LEU A 259 6.14 -14.12 9.66
N LEU A 260 6.48 -15.37 9.34
CA LEU A 260 7.82 -15.89 9.60
C LEU A 260 8.91 -15.16 8.80
N ALA A 261 8.67 -14.90 7.52
CA ALA A 261 9.59 -14.24 6.62
C ALA A 261 9.85 -12.78 7.03
N GLN A 262 8.78 -12.03 7.32
CA GLN A 262 8.87 -10.63 7.73
C GLN A 262 9.63 -10.51 9.06
N SER A 263 9.31 -11.38 10.03
CA SER A 263 9.93 -11.35 11.35
C SER A 263 11.40 -11.76 11.29
N LYS A 264 11.77 -12.78 10.50
CA LYS A 264 13.19 -13.11 10.28
C LYS A 264 13.94 -11.97 9.58
N ALA A 265 13.36 -11.34 8.56
CA ALA A 265 13.98 -10.19 7.87
C ALA A 265 14.18 -9.00 8.82
N TYR A 266 13.20 -8.70 9.68
CA TYR A 266 13.34 -7.68 10.73
C TYR A 266 14.54 -8.00 11.65
N ARG A 267 14.61 -9.21 12.18
CA ARG A 267 15.69 -9.63 13.09
C ARG A 267 17.05 -9.58 12.40
N LEU A 268 17.12 -9.99 11.13
CA LEU A 268 18.33 -9.89 10.30
C LEU A 268 18.79 -8.43 10.21
N GLY A 269 17.93 -7.52 9.77
CA GLY A 269 18.28 -6.10 9.64
C GLY A 269 18.75 -5.48 10.97
N LYS A 270 18.07 -5.81 12.09
CA LYS A 270 18.53 -5.38 13.42
C LYS A 270 19.89 -5.99 13.81
N SER A 271 20.14 -7.26 13.51
CA SER A 271 21.43 -7.91 13.78
C SER A 271 22.59 -7.33 12.96
N MET A 272 22.29 -6.76 11.79
CA MET A 272 23.26 -6.07 10.93
C MET A 272 23.55 -4.63 11.40
N GLY A 273 22.87 -4.15 12.45
CA GLY A 273 23.07 -2.80 12.99
C GLY A 273 22.41 -1.70 12.15
N LEU A 274 21.32 -2.01 11.42
CA LEU A 274 20.55 -0.97 10.73
C LEU A 274 19.92 -0.01 11.74
N ASN A 275 20.32 1.25 11.67
CA ASN A 275 19.84 2.31 12.57
C ASN A 275 18.43 2.82 12.21
N GLY A 276 17.95 2.54 11.00
CA GLY A 276 16.62 2.91 10.53
C GLY A 276 15.49 2.08 11.15
N THR A 277 14.25 2.52 10.93
CA THR A 277 13.09 1.72 11.30
C THR A 277 12.91 0.56 10.32
N ILE A 278 12.48 -0.58 10.84
CA ILE A 278 12.05 -1.74 10.06
C ILE A 278 10.65 -2.10 10.56
N SER A 279 9.69 -2.06 9.66
CA SER A 279 8.28 -2.39 9.91
C SER A 279 7.74 -3.23 8.76
N PHE A 280 6.46 -3.54 8.78
CA PHE A 280 5.71 -4.03 7.63
C PHE A 280 4.41 -3.24 7.52
N LYS A 281 3.88 -3.09 6.30
CA LYS A 281 2.65 -2.32 6.08
C LYS A 281 1.45 -3.25 6.16
N THR A 282 0.58 -2.99 7.13
CA THR A 282 -0.75 -3.63 7.23
C THR A 282 -1.78 -2.78 6.47
N ASN A 283 -3.00 -3.27 6.30
CA ASN A 283 -4.06 -2.51 5.62
C ASN A 283 -5.44 -2.81 6.21
N GLY A 284 -6.39 -1.96 5.86
CA GLY A 284 -7.76 -2.07 6.29
C GLY A 284 -8.28 -0.74 6.82
N GLY A 285 -9.06 -0.80 7.90
CA GLY A 285 -9.78 0.36 8.40
C GLY A 285 -10.59 0.08 9.64
N TYR A 286 -11.17 1.13 10.20
CA TYR A 286 -11.97 1.02 11.40
C TYR A 286 -13.20 0.13 11.15
N LYS A 287 -13.38 -0.87 12.01
CA LYS A 287 -14.55 -1.75 12.01
C LYS A 287 -15.62 -1.15 12.89
N ILE A 288 -16.54 -0.42 12.26
CA ILE A 288 -17.63 0.25 12.94
C ILE A 288 -18.75 -0.77 13.14
N PRO A 289 -19.27 -1.02 14.35
CA PRO A 289 -20.45 -1.85 14.49
C PRO A 289 -21.65 -1.15 13.82
N LEU A 290 -22.42 -1.88 12.98
CA LEU A 290 -23.59 -1.29 12.32
C LEU A 290 -24.68 -0.91 13.32
N THR A 291 -24.84 -1.71 14.38
CA THR A 291 -25.76 -1.47 15.49
C THR A 291 -25.08 -1.73 16.83
N ASN A 292 -25.71 -1.32 17.94
CA ASN A 292 -25.21 -1.59 19.30
C ASN A 292 -25.56 -3.01 19.81
N SER A 293 -25.84 -3.95 18.91
CA SER A 293 -26.17 -5.33 19.29
C SER A 293 -24.93 -6.11 19.75
N SER A 294 -25.14 -7.11 20.62
CA SER A 294 -24.06 -8.02 21.03
C SER A 294 -23.52 -8.84 19.87
N GLU A 295 -24.39 -9.16 18.91
CA GLU A 295 -24.08 -9.94 17.72
C GLU A 295 -23.14 -9.17 16.80
N ASP A 296 -23.41 -7.88 16.55
CA ASP A 296 -22.53 -7.02 15.75
C ASP A 296 -21.18 -6.81 16.46
N ALA A 297 -21.15 -6.70 17.80
CA ALA A 297 -19.90 -6.61 18.54
C ALA A 297 -19.02 -7.85 18.35
N ILE A 298 -19.61 -9.06 18.35
CA ILE A 298 -18.87 -10.29 18.05
C ILE A 298 -18.41 -10.30 16.59
N ALA A 299 -19.26 -9.91 15.64
CA ALA A 299 -18.89 -9.84 14.23
C ALA A 299 -17.73 -8.85 13.98
N VAL A 300 -17.72 -7.69 14.65
CA VAL A 300 -16.61 -6.74 14.64
C VAL A 300 -15.32 -7.37 15.17
N GLN A 301 -15.37 -8.07 16.30
CA GLN A 301 -14.18 -8.75 16.84
C GLN A 301 -13.66 -9.82 15.87
N ARG A 302 -14.55 -10.61 15.25
CA ARG A 302 -14.16 -11.59 14.24
C ARG A 302 -13.55 -10.92 13.01
N ALA A 303 -14.10 -9.80 12.57
CA ALA A 303 -13.52 -9.04 11.47
C ALA A 303 -12.12 -8.49 11.81
N TRP A 304 -11.87 -8.07 13.06
CA TRP A 304 -10.52 -7.73 13.51
C TRP A 304 -9.58 -8.94 13.46
N ASP A 305 -10.02 -10.08 14.02
CA ASP A 305 -9.20 -11.29 14.11
C ASP A 305 -8.77 -11.84 12.73
N PHE A 306 -9.66 -11.79 11.74
CA PHE A 306 -9.43 -12.31 10.38
C PHE A 306 -8.84 -11.28 9.40
N ASN A 307 -8.65 -10.02 9.82
CA ASN A 307 -8.05 -8.97 8.99
C ASN A 307 -6.80 -8.41 9.68
N GLU A 308 -6.81 -7.22 10.26
CA GLU A 308 -5.61 -6.55 10.81
C GLU A 308 -5.03 -7.32 11.99
N GLY A 309 -5.89 -7.87 12.86
CA GLY A 309 -5.50 -8.68 14.01
C GLY A 309 -4.72 -9.93 13.60
N TRP A 310 -4.92 -10.46 12.39
CA TRP A 310 -4.18 -11.60 11.85
C TRP A 310 -2.67 -11.37 11.93
N PHE A 311 -2.19 -10.19 11.53
CA PHE A 311 -0.77 -9.86 11.56
C PHE A 311 -0.39 -8.98 12.75
N ALA A 312 -1.26 -8.06 13.15
CA ALA A 312 -0.97 -7.09 14.19
C ALA A 312 -0.86 -7.72 15.58
N LYS A 313 -1.75 -8.65 15.97
CA LYS A 313 -1.65 -9.28 17.29
C LYS A 313 -0.36 -10.09 17.44
N PRO A 314 0.02 -10.99 16.51
CA PRO A 314 1.30 -11.69 16.62
C PRO A 314 2.48 -10.73 16.76
N VAL A 315 2.54 -9.66 15.96
CA VAL A 315 3.70 -8.77 15.95
C VAL A 315 3.76 -7.81 17.14
N PHE A 316 2.63 -7.32 17.64
CA PHE A 316 2.63 -6.26 18.66
C PHE A 316 2.31 -6.72 20.08
N LEU A 317 1.73 -7.91 20.26
CA LEU A 317 1.25 -8.37 21.57
C LEU A 317 2.01 -9.59 22.09
N ASP A 318 1.92 -10.75 21.42
CA ASP A 318 2.34 -12.02 22.04
C ASP A 318 2.94 -13.07 21.09
N GLY A 319 3.08 -12.79 19.79
CA GLY A 319 3.63 -13.74 18.83
C GLY A 319 2.65 -14.78 18.30
N ASP A 320 1.37 -14.76 18.70
CA ASP A 320 0.39 -15.77 18.31
C ASP A 320 -0.86 -15.15 17.66
N TYR A 321 -1.58 -15.94 16.87
CA TYR A 321 -2.81 -15.51 16.18
C TYR A 321 -3.89 -15.05 17.18
N PRO A 322 -4.82 -14.18 16.76
CA PRO A 322 -6.02 -13.87 17.53
C PRO A 322 -6.96 -15.07 17.57
N GLN A 323 -7.77 -15.16 18.62
CA GLN A 323 -8.42 -16.42 19.01
C GLN A 323 -9.32 -17.00 17.92
N TYR A 324 -10.19 -16.20 17.29
CA TYR A 324 -11.11 -16.75 16.28
C TYR A 324 -10.38 -17.23 15.03
N LEU A 325 -9.31 -16.54 14.64
CA LEU A 325 -8.45 -16.98 13.55
C LEU A 325 -7.68 -18.24 13.94
N LYS A 326 -7.10 -18.27 15.14
CA LYS A 326 -6.33 -19.41 15.67
C LYS A 326 -7.16 -20.68 15.67
N ASP A 327 -8.38 -20.61 16.20
CA ASP A 327 -9.32 -21.74 16.23
C ASP A 327 -9.56 -22.29 14.83
N TYR A 328 -9.75 -21.41 13.83
CA TYR A 328 -9.96 -21.80 12.45
C TYR A 328 -8.73 -22.45 11.81
N VAL A 329 -7.55 -21.84 11.95
CA VAL A 329 -6.34 -22.31 11.26
C VAL A 329 -5.69 -23.52 11.94
N SER A 330 -5.93 -23.76 13.24
CA SER A 330 -5.41 -24.92 13.98
C SER A 330 -5.79 -26.27 13.37
N GLY A 331 -6.85 -26.32 12.56
CA GLY A 331 -7.25 -27.53 11.85
C GLY A 331 -6.35 -27.93 10.68
N PHE A 332 -5.47 -27.05 10.20
CA PHE A 332 -4.66 -27.32 9.00
C PHE A 332 -3.29 -26.62 8.94
N LEU A 333 -3.03 -25.61 9.78
CA LEU A 333 -1.70 -25.01 9.94
C LEU A 333 -1.00 -25.58 11.18
N PRO A 334 0.35 -25.68 11.16
CA PRO A 334 1.10 -25.88 12.38
C PRO A 334 0.89 -24.69 13.33
N GLU A 335 0.77 -24.98 14.62
CA GLU A 335 0.86 -23.93 15.64
C GLU A 335 2.29 -23.37 15.67
N PHE A 336 2.43 -22.07 15.93
CA PHE A 336 3.74 -21.50 16.19
C PHE A 336 4.34 -22.13 17.45
N THR A 337 5.59 -22.56 17.34
CA THR A 337 6.43 -22.94 18.48
C THR A 337 6.70 -21.74 19.39
N ASP A 338 7.12 -21.97 20.63
CA ASP A 338 7.46 -20.87 21.56
C ASP A 338 8.62 -20.03 21.01
N GLU A 339 9.57 -20.65 20.30
CA GLU A 339 10.66 -19.98 19.60
C GLU A 339 10.14 -19.08 18.47
N GLU A 340 9.18 -19.54 17.67
CA GLU A 340 8.56 -18.75 16.60
C GLU A 340 7.75 -17.59 17.16
N LYS A 341 6.96 -17.80 18.23
CA LYS A 341 6.22 -16.71 18.89
C LYS A 341 7.17 -15.64 19.40
N ALA A 342 8.25 -16.03 20.07
CA ALA A 342 9.28 -15.09 20.53
C ALA A 342 9.99 -14.39 19.37
N MET A 343 10.20 -15.09 18.25
CA MET A 343 10.79 -14.53 17.04
C MET A 343 9.89 -13.47 16.42
N ILE A 344 8.57 -13.73 16.33
CA ILE A 344 7.55 -12.84 15.75
C ILE A 344 7.26 -11.63 16.63
N ASN A 345 7.15 -11.80 17.94
CA ASN A 345 6.74 -10.72 18.84
C ASN A 345 7.75 -9.55 18.84
N GLY A 346 7.27 -8.33 18.65
CA GLY A 346 8.08 -7.11 18.61
C GLY A 346 8.95 -7.00 17.35
N THR A 347 8.46 -7.45 16.20
CA THR A 347 9.16 -7.37 14.89
C THR A 347 8.65 -6.28 13.97
N SER A 348 8.27 -5.14 14.56
CA SER A 348 7.95 -3.91 13.83
C SER A 348 8.21 -2.71 14.74
N ASP A 349 9.00 -1.75 14.29
CA ASP A 349 9.35 -0.58 15.11
C ASP A 349 8.19 0.41 15.22
N VAL A 350 7.45 0.60 14.12
CA VAL A 350 6.26 1.46 13.98
C VAL A 350 5.10 0.61 13.48
N PHE A 351 3.87 0.95 13.87
CA PHE A 351 2.67 0.40 13.23
C PHE A 351 2.42 1.12 11.91
N ALA A 352 2.91 0.54 10.81
CA ALA A 352 2.69 1.05 9.47
C ALA A 352 1.39 0.48 8.89
N HIS A 353 0.48 1.36 8.48
CA HIS A 353 -0.85 0.97 8.04
C HIS A 353 -1.32 1.78 6.83
N ASP A 354 -1.88 1.06 5.87
CA ASP A 354 -2.46 1.57 4.64
C ASP A 354 -3.95 1.79 4.90
N ALA A 355 -4.27 3.02 5.32
CA ALA A 355 -5.53 3.40 5.93
C ALA A 355 -6.40 4.16 4.93
N TYR A 356 -7.09 3.47 4.03
CA TYR A 356 -7.83 4.16 2.97
C TYR A 356 -9.25 4.58 3.37
N THR A 357 -9.95 3.73 4.13
CA THR A 357 -11.40 3.86 4.37
C THR A 357 -11.82 3.18 5.68
N SER A 358 -13.13 3.16 5.97
CA SER A 358 -13.74 2.41 7.07
C SER A 358 -15.10 1.86 6.63
N GLN A 359 -15.59 0.85 7.34
CA GLN A 359 -16.84 0.15 7.00
C GLN A 359 -17.66 -0.17 8.24
N PHE A 360 -18.96 -0.32 8.05
CA PHE A 360 -19.82 -0.93 9.05
C PHE A 360 -19.75 -2.45 8.96
N TYR A 361 -19.71 -3.11 10.11
CA TYR A 361 -19.66 -4.55 10.28
C TYR A 361 -20.85 -5.02 11.11
N MET A 362 -21.42 -6.15 10.72
CA MET A 362 -22.60 -6.73 11.35
C MET A 362 -22.58 -8.25 11.34
N ALA A 363 -23.36 -8.85 12.23
CA ALA A 363 -23.56 -10.30 12.21
C ALA A 363 -24.25 -10.76 10.91
N PRO A 364 -23.99 -11.99 10.43
CA PRO A 364 -24.76 -12.58 9.35
C PRO A 364 -26.25 -12.67 9.70
N ASP A 365 -27.14 -12.48 8.73
CA ASP A 365 -28.59 -12.63 8.92
C ASP A 365 -28.98 -14.03 9.45
N SER A 366 -28.19 -15.05 9.10
CA SER A 366 -28.35 -16.42 9.59
C SER A 366 -27.97 -16.61 11.06
N GLY A 367 -27.30 -15.63 11.67
CA GLY A 367 -26.60 -15.75 12.94
C GLY A 367 -25.17 -16.29 12.81
N ILE A 368 -24.33 -15.93 13.79
CA ILE A 368 -22.89 -16.30 13.82
C ILE A 368 -22.71 -17.81 14.00
N ASP A 369 -23.49 -18.45 14.87
CA ASP A 369 -23.39 -19.90 15.13
C ASP A 369 -23.73 -20.73 13.90
N ALA A 370 -24.78 -20.32 13.16
CA ALA A 370 -25.16 -20.98 11.91
C ALA A 370 -24.08 -20.81 10.83
N CYS A 371 -23.43 -19.64 10.75
CA CYS A 371 -22.33 -19.39 9.83
C CYS A 371 -21.10 -20.22 10.18
N THR A 372 -20.67 -20.21 11.45
CA THR A 372 -19.45 -20.92 11.91
C THR A 372 -19.58 -22.44 11.84
N SER A 373 -20.81 -22.97 11.92
CA SER A 373 -21.09 -24.40 11.78
C SER A 373 -21.20 -24.87 10.31
N ASN A 374 -21.16 -23.95 9.33
CA ASN A 374 -21.31 -24.25 7.91
C ASN A 374 -20.15 -23.70 7.09
N SER A 375 -19.17 -24.55 6.78
CA SER A 375 -17.99 -24.19 5.97
C SER A 375 -18.30 -23.80 4.51
N SER A 376 -19.55 -23.97 4.07
CA SER A 376 -20.05 -23.52 2.76
C SER A 376 -20.78 -22.18 2.83
N HIS A 377 -20.99 -21.60 4.01
CA HIS A 377 -21.56 -20.27 4.16
C HIS A 377 -20.63 -19.22 3.50
N PRO A 378 -21.15 -18.25 2.73
CA PRO A 378 -20.32 -17.29 1.99
C PRO A 378 -19.44 -16.40 2.89
N LEU A 379 -19.89 -16.15 4.12
CA LEU A 379 -19.13 -15.37 5.11
C LEU A 379 -18.19 -16.23 5.98
N TYR A 380 -18.21 -17.57 5.85
CA TYR A 380 -17.29 -18.42 6.60
C TYR A 380 -15.86 -18.28 6.04
N PRO A 381 -14.81 -18.18 6.87
CA PRO A 381 -14.80 -18.40 8.33
C PRO A 381 -15.01 -17.14 9.17
N THR A 382 -14.85 -15.93 8.62
CA THR A 382 -14.92 -14.69 9.37
C THR A 382 -16.28 -14.48 10.04
N CYS A 383 -17.37 -14.86 9.38
CA CYS A 383 -18.75 -14.72 9.85
C CYS A 383 -19.07 -13.29 10.32
N ALA A 384 -18.62 -12.31 9.55
CA ALA A 384 -18.97 -10.90 9.66
C ALA A 384 -19.38 -10.40 8.27
N ASN A 385 -20.46 -9.64 8.21
CA ASN A 385 -20.91 -8.97 6.99
C ASN A 385 -20.51 -7.49 7.03
N THR A 386 -20.42 -6.84 5.88
CA THR A 386 -19.98 -5.44 5.78
C THR A 386 -20.91 -4.60 4.94
N THR A 387 -21.02 -3.31 5.25
CA THR A 387 -21.67 -2.32 4.40
C THR A 387 -21.01 -0.94 4.52
N TYR A 388 -21.15 -0.13 3.48
CA TYR A 388 -20.79 1.30 3.52
C TYR A 388 -21.98 2.18 3.89
N THR A 389 -23.16 1.59 4.14
CA THR A 389 -24.36 2.35 4.51
C THR A 389 -24.62 2.26 6.00
N TYR A 390 -25.03 3.37 6.61
CA TYR A 390 -25.65 3.37 7.93
C TYR A 390 -26.86 2.42 7.95
N ALA A 391 -27.25 1.96 9.15
CA ALA A 391 -28.43 1.11 9.30
C ALA A 391 -29.68 1.76 8.69
N SER A 392 -30.63 0.96 8.20
CA SER A 392 -31.89 1.46 7.63
C SER A 392 -32.69 2.33 8.63
N SER A 393 -32.57 2.05 9.92
CA SER A 393 -33.14 2.89 11.01
C SER A 393 -32.54 4.29 11.09
N SER A 394 -31.34 4.49 10.53
CA SER A 394 -30.63 5.77 10.40
C SER A 394 -30.69 6.33 8.96
N GLY A 395 -31.62 5.84 8.14
CA GLY A 395 -31.87 6.35 6.79
C GLY A 395 -31.06 5.70 5.67
N GLY A 396 -30.15 4.77 5.96
CA GLY A 396 -29.43 4.03 4.90
C GLY A 396 -28.42 4.85 4.10
N TRP A 397 -27.96 5.99 4.62
CA TRP A 397 -26.99 6.86 3.95
C TRP A 397 -25.62 6.19 3.82
N ASN A 398 -24.85 6.54 2.80
CA ASN A 398 -23.44 6.13 2.71
C ASN A 398 -22.61 6.80 3.83
N ILE A 399 -21.55 6.11 4.24
CA ILE A 399 -20.54 6.60 5.19
C ILE A 399 -19.79 7.83 4.67
N GLY A 400 -19.77 8.00 3.34
CA GLY A 400 -19.20 9.15 2.65
C GLY A 400 -19.28 8.97 1.13
N PRO A 401 -18.81 9.96 0.35
CA PRO A 401 -18.69 9.84 -1.10
C PRO A 401 -17.92 8.57 -1.52
N ALA A 402 -18.48 7.82 -2.47
CA ALA A 402 -17.80 6.68 -3.08
C ALA A 402 -16.70 7.15 -4.04
N ALA A 403 -15.63 6.37 -4.15
CA ALA A 403 -14.58 6.57 -5.15
C ALA A 403 -15.05 6.10 -6.54
N ASP A 404 -14.10 5.96 -7.48
CA ASP A 404 -14.38 5.38 -8.78
C ASP A 404 -15.03 3.97 -8.66
N PRO A 405 -15.99 3.62 -9.52
CA PRO A 405 -16.60 2.28 -9.53
C PRO A 405 -15.62 1.11 -9.72
N LEU A 406 -14.40 1.35 -10.21
CA LEU A 406 -13.33 0.34 -10.28
C LEU A 406 -12.66 0.08 -8.91
N SER A 407 -12.85 0.97 -7.95
CA SER A 407 -12.49 0.81 -6.53
C SER A 407 -13.75 0.88 -5.64
N PRO A 408 -14.69 -0.08 -5.76
CA PRO A 408 -15.96 -0.06 -5.00
C PRO A 408 -15.77 -0.23 -3.49
N TRP A 409 -14.57 -0.66 -3.08
CA TRP A 409 -14.15 -0.77 -1.69
C TRP A 409 -13.75 0.59 -1.09
N LEU A 410 -13.63 1.67 -1.86
CA LEU A 410 -13.16 2.95 -1.35
C LEU A 410 -14.30 3.96 -1.21
N HIS A 411 -14.46 4.47 0.01
CA HIS A 411 -15.35 5.58 0.32
C HIS A 411 -14.58 6.61 1.16
N LYS A 412 -14.92 7.89 1.03
CA LYS A 412 -14.34 8.96 1.86
C LYS A 412 -14.93 8.88 3.27
N ALA A 413 -14.39 7.99 4.09
CA ALA A 413 -14.78 7.75 5.48
C ALA A 413 -13.82 8.46 6.47
N THR A 414 -13.35 9.66 6.13
CA THR A 414 -12.31 10.41 6.86
C THR A 414 -12.66 10.70 8.31
N ASP A 415 -13.95 10.82 8.63
CA ASP A 415 -14.44 11.08 9.99
C ASP A 415 -14.12 9.94 10.99
N TRP A 416 -13.85 8.74 10.47
CA TRP A 416 -13.53 7.56 11.29
C TRP A 416 -12.05 7.36 11.53
N VAL A 417 -11.20 8.14 10.85
CA VAL A 417 -9.73 8.07 11.00
C VAL A 417 -9.28 8.34 12.44
N PRO A 418 -9.81 9.34 13.18
CA PRO A 418 -9.36 9.55 14.56
C PRO A 418 -9.70 8.35 15.45
N ALA A 419 -10.92 7.81 15.35
CA ALA A 419 -11.33 6.62 16.09
C ALA A 419 -10.45 5.40 15.73
N PHE A 420 -10.08 5.27 14.46
CA PHE A 420 -9.18 4.20 14.03
C PHE A 420 -7.81 4.32 14.68
N LEU A 421 -7.21 5.51 14.67
CA LEU A 421 -5.88 5.77 15.20
C LEU A 421 -5.84 5.62 16.73
N HIS A 422 -6.92 5.95 17.44
CA HIS A 422 -7.08 5.61 18.87
C HIS A 422 -7.13 4.09 19.07
N TYR A 423 -7.94 3.36 18.28
CA TYR A 423 -8.04 1.90 18.38
C TYR A 423 -6.67 1.22 18.13
N ILE A 424 -5.99 1.63 17.05
CA ILE A 424 -4.53 1.81 16.96
C ILE A 424 -3.70 1.66 18.24
N GLN A 425 -3.58 2.82 18.87
CA GLN A 425 -2.76 3.04 20.04
C GLN A 425 -3.20 2.17 21.23
N ASP A 426 -4.49 2.03 21.45
CA ASP A 426 -5.02 1.39 22.65
C ASP A 426 -4.95 -0.13 22.60
N THR A 427 -5.14 -0.72 21.41
CA THR A 427 -5.20 -2.17 21.22
C THR A 427 -3.81 -2.76 21.02
N TRP A 428 -3.02 -2.21 20.09
CA TRP A 428 -1.73 -2.77 19.69
C TRP A 428 -0.53 -2.06 20.32
N LYS A 429 -0.72 -0.86 20.88
CA LYS A 429 0.28 -0.12 21.68
C LYS A 429 1.67 -0.05 21.03
N PRO A 430 1.78 0.36 19.75
CA PRO A 430 3.07 0.37 19.07
C PRO A 430 4.02 1.40 19.69
N ALA A 431 5.15 0.94 20.22
CA ALA A 431 6.08 1.78 20.95
C ALA A 431 6.69 2.92 20.10
N GLY A 432 6.95 2.68 18.81
CA GLY A 432 7.44 3.70 17.87
C GLY A 432 6.35 4.57 17.25
N GLY A 433 5.09 4.40 17.65
CA GLY A 433 3.94 5.14 17.12
C GLY A 433 3.30 4.49 15.90
N ILE A 434 2.40 5.25 15.27
CA ILE A 434 1.58 4.84 14.13
C ILE A 434 1.98 5.65 12.91
N ALA A 435 2.10 5.02 11.76
CA ALA A 435 2.27 5.70 10.50
C ALA A 435 1.21 5.29 9.50
N VAL A 436 0.57 6.28 8.87
CA VAL A 436 -0.32 6.06 7.74
C VAL A 436 0.54 5.96 6.50
N THR A 437 0.84 4.74 6.06
CA THR A 437 1.85 4.48 5.02
C THR A 437 1.30 4.42 3.62
N GLU A 438 -0.03 4.37 3.48
CA GLU A 438 -0.77 4.73 2.29
C GLU A 438 -2.14 5.27 2.68
N PHE A 439 -2.56 6.33 2.01
CA PHE A 439 -3.93 6.79 1.93
C PHE A 439 -4.07 7.59 0.64
N GLY A 440 -5.23 7.49 -0.01
CA GLY A 440 -5.41 8.00 -1.36
C GLY A 440 -6.85 7.89 -1.82
N PHE A 441 -7.18 8.55 -2.92
CA PHE A 441 -8.54 8.53 -3.46
C PHE A 441 -8.55 8.40 -4.97
N ALA A 442 -9.35 7.45 -5.47
CA ALA A 442 -9.68 7.31 -6.86
C ALA A 442 -10.80 8.30 -7.23
N GLU A 443 -10.46 9.36 -7.97
CA GLU A 443 -11.43 10.37 -8.41
C GLU A 443 -12.46 9.72 -9.36
N PRO A 444 -13.76 9.77 -9.05
CA PRO A 444 -14.78 9.09 -9.84
C PRO A 444 -14.79 9.52 -11.31
N PHE A 445 -14.76 8.54 -12.21
CA PHE A 445 -14.83 8.69 -13.66
C PHE A 445 -13.74 9.58 -14.26
N GLU A 446 -12.58 9.70 -13.61
CA GLU A 446 -11.48 10.54 -14.12
C GLU A 446 -11.01 10.07 -15.51
N LEU A 447 -11.03 8.75 -15.77
CA LEU A 447 -10.74 8.17 -17.08
C LEU A 447 -11.61 8.73 -18.21
N LEU A 448 -12.85 9.11 -17.92
CA LEU A 448 -13.80 9.61 -18.92
C LEU A 448 -13.57 11.08 -19.28
N LYS A 449 -12.71 11.79 -18.52
CA LYS A 449 -12.39 13.19 -18.78
C LYS A 449 -11.44 13.30 -19.97
N THR A 450 -11.81 14.12 -20.95
CA THR A 450 -11.01 14.34 -22.18
C THR A 450 -10.24 15.65 -22.18
N ILE A 451 -10.56 16.55 -21.25
CA ILE A 451 -9.92 17.85 -21.09
C ILE A 451 -8.95 17.75 -19.91
N LYS A 452 -7.67 18.02 -20.17
CA LYS A 452 -6.61 17.97 -19.15
C LYS A 452 -6.94 18.84 -17.93
N ALA A 453 -7.46 20.06 -18.14
CA ALA A 453 -7.85 20.95 -17.04
C ALA A 453 -8.90 20.34 -16.08
N ASP A 454 -9.85 19.55 -16.60
CA ASP A 454 -10.88 18.88 -15.77
C ASP A 454 -10.28 17.72 -14.94
N ILE A 455 -9.21 17.10 -15.45
CA ILE A 455 -8.45 16.06 -14.74
C ILE A 455 -7.65 16.70 -13.59
N LEU A 456 -6.94 17.80 -13.87
CA LEU A 456 -6.04 18.43 -12.90
C LEU A 456 -6.77 19.07 -11.71
N PHE A 457 -8.08 19.28 -11.75
CA PHE A 457 -8.83 19.91 -10.66
C PHE A 457 -9.34 18.94 -9.58
N ASP A 458 -9.48 17.65 -9.91
CA ASP A 458 -9.80 16.52 -9.00
C ASP A 458 -10.37 16.86 -7.59
N PRO A 459 -11.61 17.38 -7.53
CA PRO A 459 -12.15 17.99 -6.31
C PRO A 459 -12.42 16.99 -5.18
N ILE A 460 -12.82 15.75 -5.46
CA ILE A 460 -13.13 14.78 -4.40
C ILE A 460 -11.82 14.31 -3.75
N ARG A 461 -10.80 13.98 -4.54
CA ARG A 461 -9.45 13.64 -4.09
C ARG A 461 -8.83 14.78 -3.28
N SER A 462 -8.93 16.02 -3.76
CA SER A 462 -8.48 17.19 -3.00
C SER A 462 -9.17 17.27 -1.63
N SER A 463 -10.49 17.15 -1.60
CA SER A 463 -11.24 17.17 -0.34
C SER A 463 -10.94 15.97 0.56
N TYR A 464 -10.58 14.81 0.01
CA TYR A 464 -10.16 13.63 0.76
C TYR A 464 -8.85 13.93 1.49
N TYR A 465 -7.81 14.39 0.79
CA TYR A 465 -6.54 14.72 1.43
C TYR A 465 -6.68 15.76 2.53
N ARG A 466 -7.43 16.84 2.28
CA ARG A 466 -7.70 17.86 3.30
C ARG A 466 -8.31 17.25 4.56
N ASP A 467 -9.42 16.53 4.41
CA ASP A 467 -10.19 16.03 5.54
C ASP A 467 -9.44 14.90 6.27
N TYR A 468 -8.68 14.09 5.54
CA TYR A 468 -7.83 13.04 6.11
C TYR A 468 -6.68 13.63 6.94
N MET A 469 -6.00 14.68 6.44
CA MET A 469 -4.94 15.36 7.18
C MET A 469 -5.48 16.06 8.44
N GLN A 470 -6.65 16.67 8.36
CA GLN A 470 -7.33 17.23 9.54
C GLN A 470 -7.67 16.15 10.57
N ALA A 471 -8.10 14.97 10.13
CA ALA A 471 -8.39 13.86 11.02
C ALA A 471 -7.12 13.29 11.71
N ILE A 472 -6.00 13.20 10.99
CA ILE A 472 -4.69 12.86 11.61
C ILE A 472 -4.30 13.91 12.66
N LEU A 473 -4.41 15.20 12.35
CA LEU A 473 -4.10 16.29 13.28
C LEU A 473 -5.00 16.27 14.52
N MET A 474 -6.29 15.95 14.34
CA MET A 474 -7.24 15.77 15.44
C MET A 474 -6.77 14.64 16.38
N ALA A 475 -6.46 13.46 15.83
CA ALA A 475 -5.95 12.34 16.63
C ALA A 475 -4.65 12.68 17.38
N ILE A 476 -3.70 13.38 16.72
CA ILE A 476 -2.47 13.86 17.35
C ILE A 476 -2.79 14.82 18.51
N SER A 477 -3.71 15.77 18.29
CA SER A 477 -4.11 16.73 19.33
C SER A 477 -4.79 16.09 20.54
N GLU A 478 -5.38 14.90 20.34
CA GLU A 478 -6.00 14.07 21.37
C GLU A 478 -5.02 13.08 22.03
N GLY A 479 -3.74 13.11 21.64
CA GLY A 479 -2.66 12.34 22.26
C GLY A 479 -2.31 11.03 21.56
N VAL A 480 -2.77 10.81 20.32
CA VAL A 480 -2.33 9.66 19.52
C VAL A 480 -0.94 9.92 18.93
N ASN A 481 -0.01 8.99 19.14
CA ASN A 481 1.36 9.07 18.62
C ASN A 481 1.44 8.70 17.14
N VAL A 482 1.02 9.62 16.26
CA VAL A 482 1.14 9.48 14.80
C VAL A 482 2.45 10.11 14.34
N VAL A 483 3.29 9.34 13.66
CA VAL A 483 4.67 9.72 13.32
C VAL A 483 4.91 9.97 11.84
N GLY A 484 3.99 9.56 10.96
CA GLY A 484 4.11 9.87 9.54
C GLY A 484 2.87 9.58 8.70
N ALA A 485 2.87 10.15 7.49
CA ALA A 485 1.78 10.03 6.50
C ALA A 485 2.31 10.01 5.05
N LEU A 486 1.91 9.02 4.26
CA LEU A 486 2.32 8.88 2.85
C LEU A 486 1.11 8.78 1.92
N ALA A 487 1.04 9.71 0.98
CA ALA A 487 0.00 9.76 -0.04
C ALA A 487 0.24 8.71 -1.14
N TRP A 488 -0.77 7.90 -1.43
CA TRP A 488 -0.84 7.06 -2.62
C TRP A 488 -1.77 7.74 -3.65
N SER A 489 -1.40 8.03 -4.89
CA SER A 489 -0.16 7.92 -5.68
C SER A 489 0.85 9.06 -5.72
N ILE A 490 2.16 8.82 -5.90
CA ILE A 490 3.03 9.82 -6.57
C ILE A 490 2.51 10.23 -7.96
N VAL A 491 2.00 9.26 -8.74
CA VAL A 491 1.46 9.43 -10.10
C VAL A 491 0.30 8.47 -10.34
N ASP A 492 -0.54 8.75 -11.35
CA ASP A 492 -1.49 7.77 -11.89
C ASP A 492 -0.69 6.56 -12.38
N ASN A 493 -1.08 5.33 -12.05
CA ASN A 493 -0.27 4.15 -12.33
C ASN A 493 -1.11 2.91 -12.71
N LEU A 494 -0.46 1.75 -12.83
CA LEU A 494 -1.14 0.47 -13.03
C LEU A 494 -1.73 -0.03 -11.71
N GLU A 495 -3.04 0.12 -11.52
CA GLU A 495 -3.77 -0.29 -10.32
C GLU A 495 -4.20 -1.77 -10.44
N TRP A 496 -3.21 -2.66 -10.49
CA TRP A 496 -3.41 -4.11 -10.47
C TRP A 496 -4.43 -4.62 -11.51
N THR A 497 -5.56 -5.17 -11.07
CA THR A 497 -6.64 -5.70 -11.92
C THR A 497 -7.52 -4.57 -12.49
N ALA A 498 -7.49 -3.36 -11.93
CA ALA A 498 -8.15 -2.20 -12.53
C ALA A 498 -7.35 -1.62 -13.72
N GLY A 499 -6.09 -2.06 -13.89
CA GLY A 499 -5.22 -1.59 -14.98
C GLY A 499 -4.89 -0.11 -14.82
N TYR A 500 -4.80 0.62 -15.93
CA TYR A 500 -4.58 2.08 -15.90
C TYR A 500 -5.88 2.86 -15.83
N GLN A 501 -7.04 2.21 -15.68
CA GLN A 501 -8.33 2.88 -15.71
C GLN A 501 -8.63 3.61 -14.41
N ASP A 502 -8.24 3.01 -13.28
CA ASP A 502 -8.40 3.62 -11.97
C ASP A 502 -7.26 4.60 -11.68
N LYS A 503 -7.59 5.77 -11.12
CA LYS A 503 -6.67 6.92 -11.02
C LYS A 503 -6.44 7.32 -9.57
N PHE A 504 -5.36 6.84 -8.96
CA PHE A 504 -4.95 7.24 -7.59
C PHE A 504 -3.96 8.40 -7.55
N GLY A 505 -3.36 8.77 -8.69
CA GLY A 505 -2.27 9.73 -8.73
C GLY A 505 -2.67 11.13 -8.28
N ILE A 506 -1.84 11.73 -7.42
CA ILE A 506 -1.84 13.18 -7.20
C ILE A 506 -1.17 13.95 -8.36
N GLN A 507 -0.59 13.21 -9.30
CA GLN A 507 -0.11 13.71 -10.58
C GLN A 507 -0.72 12.90 -11.72
N TYR A 508 -1.20 13.62 -12.74
CA TYR A 508 -1.65 13.05 -13.99
C TYR A 508 -0.46 12.50 -14.79
N VAL A 509 -0.65 11.35 -15.46
CA VAL A 509 0.31 10.83 -16.46
C VAL A 509 -0.36 10.68 -17.81
N ASN A 510 0.19 11.32 -18.83
CA ASN A 510 -0.13 10.98 -20.21
C ASN A 510 0.58 9.68 -20.57
N LEU A 511 -0.11 8.55 -20.59
CA LEU A 511 0.51 7.23 -20.82
C LEU A 511 1.13 7.06 -22.22
N THR A 512 0.80 7.94 -23.19
CA THR A 512 1.43 7.94 -24.51
C THR A 512 2.76 8.68 -24.50
N THR A 513 2.80 9.91 -23.97
CA THR A 513 4.00 10.76 -23.97
C THR A 513 4.86 10.60 -22.73
N GLN A 514 4.32 9.96 -21.69
CA GLN A 514 4.89 9.85 -20.35
C GLN A 514 5.07 11.21 -19.64
N GLU A 515 4.42 12.26 -20.11
CA GLU A 515 4.42 13.57 -19.43
C GLU A 515 3.59 13.54 -18.15
N ARG A 516 4.10 14.21 -17.11
CA ARG A 516 3.43 14.37 -15.81
C ARG A 516 2.82 15.76 -15.66
N SER A 517 1.77 15.89 -14.86
CA SER A 517 1.25 17.20 -14.45
C SER A 517 0.65 17.14 -13.05
N TYR A 518 0.90 18.15 -12.22
CA TYR A 518 0.35 18.22 -10.87
C TYR A 518 -1.17 18.38 -10.91
N LYS A 519 -1.88 17.63 -10.05
CA LYS A 519 -3.30 17.84 -9.80
C LYS A 519 -3.49 18.72 -8.55
N ALA A 520 -4.68 19.30 -8.39
CA ALA A 520 -5.05 20.15 -7.26
C ALA A 520 -4.85 19.44 -5.93
N SER A 521 -5.14 18.14 -5.88
CA SER A 521 -4.95 17.31 -4.69
C SER A 521 -3.52 17.28 -4.15
N PHE A 522 -2.49 17.41 -4.99
CA PHE A 522 -1.11 17.46 -4.51
C PHE A 522 -0.84 18.76 -3.76
N PHE A 523 -1.31 19.89 -4.30
CA PHE A 523 -1.20 21.18 -3.61
C PHE A 523 -1.95 21.14 -2.28
N GLU A 524 -3.15 20.56 -2.24
CA GLU A 524 -3.93 20.44 -1.01
C GLU A 524 -3.22 19.56 0.04
N PHE A 525 -2.63 18.43 -0.37
CA PHE A 525 -1.85 17.57 0.52
C PHE A 525 -0.63 18.30 1.10
N VAL A 526 0.12 19.00 0.26
CA VAL A 526 1.29 19.79 0.68
C VAL A 526 0.87 20.94 1.60
N HIS A 527 -0.23 21.62 1.28
CA HIS A 527 -0.76 22.76 2.04
C HIS A 527 -1.00 22.43 3.52
N ALA A 528 -1.43 21.20 3.84
CA ALA A 528 -1.58 20.77 5.22
C ALA A 528 -0.27 20.91 6.02
N PHE A 529 0.88 20.58 5.43
CA PHE A 529 2.19 20.71 6.07
C PHE A 529 2.71 22.15 6.09
N GLU A 530 2.30 22.98 5.14
CA GLU A 530 2.62 24.42 5.19
C GLU A 530 1.90 25.13 6.34
N VAL A 531 0.63 24.76 6.57
CA VAL A 531 -0.22 25.40 7.57
C VAL A 531 0.06 24.87 8.98
N TYR A 532 0.29 23.57 9.12
CA TYR A 532 0.38 22.88 10.41
C TYR A 532 1.76 22.28 10.72
N GLY A 533 2.70 22.36 9.77
CA GLY A 533 4.09 21.95 9.97
C GLY A 533 4.87 22.89 10.88
N THR A 534 5.94 22.36 11.46
CA THR A 534 6.84 23.12 12.36
C THR A 534 8.23 23.35 11.76
N ASP A 535 8.51 22.80 10.58
CA ASP A 535 9.81 22.89 9.89
C ASP A 535 9.87 24.16 9.01
N PRO A 536 10.95 24.97 9.06
CA PRO A 536 11.14 26.14 8.19
C PRO A 536 11.26 25.83 6.68
N VAL A 537 11.40 24.58 6.26
CA VAL A 537 11.50 24.19 4.83
C VAL A 537 10.13 23.87 4.23
N VAL A 538 9.15 24.72 4.53
CA VAL A 538 7.86 24.80 3.83
C VAL A 538 8.12 25.37 2.42
N PRO A 539 7.56 24.78 1.34
CA PRO A 539 7.68 25.35 0.00
C PRO A 539 7.22 26.81 -0.03
N HIS A 540 8.06 27.70 -0.56
CA HIS A 540 7.58 29.01 -0.96
C HIS A 540 6.97 28.87 -2.35
N TYR A 541 5.64 28.72 -2.44
CA TYR A 541 4.97 28.93 -3.72
C TYR A 541 5.34 30.30 -4.27
N VAL A 542 5.44 30.40 -5.60
CA VAL A 542 5.45 31.71 -6.24
C VAL A 542 4.04 32.26 -6.09
N SER A 543 3.83 33.15 -5.10
CA SER A 543 2.57 33.89 -4.97
C SER A 543 2.31 34.65 -6.28
N THR A 544 1.15 34.42 -6.90
CA THR A 544 0.69 35.19 -8.05
C THR A 544 0.38 36.63 -7.68
#